data_AF-A0A5P8P479-F1
#
_entry.id   AF-A0A5P8P479-F1
#
_cell.length_a   1.000
_cell.length_b   1.000
_cell.length_c   1.000
_cell.angle_alpha   90.00
_cell.angle_beta   90.00
_cell.angle_gamma   90.00
#
_symmetry.space_group_name_H-M   'P 1'
#
loop_
_entity.id
_entity.type
_entity.pdbx_description
1 polymer ?
#
loop_
_entity_poly.entity_id
_entity_poly.type
_entity_poly.pdbx_seq_one_letter_code
_entity_poly.pdbx_strand_id
1 'polypeptide(L)' 'MTPDEIEDNEALFGDEGLGLDSVDAIELTLVLEKEFGVKVTNMNAAESIFATPTSLCEYINEQQTANA' A
#
# COMPACT_ATOMS: atom_id res chain seq x y z
N MET A 1 -11.64 4.03 13.41
CA MET A 1 -10.79 2.83 13.38
C MET A 1 -9.45 3.17 13.98
N THR A 2 -8.92 2.32 14.86
CA THR A 2 -7.53 2.36 15.32
C THR A 2 -6.66 1.46 14.43
N PRO A 3 -5.33 1.67 14.38
CA PRO A 3 -4.45 0.79 13.61
C PRO A 3 -4.59 -0.69 14.00
N ASP A 4 -4.81 -0.99 15.28
CA ASP A 4 -4.98 -2.36 15.78
C ASP A 4 -6.30 -3.04 15.34
N GLU A 5 -7.23 -2.30 14.71
CA GLU A 5 -8.48 -2.83 14.17
C GLU A 5 -8.36 -3.21 12.68
N ILE A 6 -7.21 -2.94 12.05
CA ILE A 6 -6.96 -3.25 10.64
C ILE A 6 -6.33 -4.64 10.56
N GLU A 7 -6.97 -5.57 9.86
CA GLU A 7 -6.45 -6.92 9.70
C GLU A 7 -5.38 -6.95 8.59
N ASP A 8 -4.30 -7.70 8.81
CA ASP A 8 -3.13 -7.75 7.91
C ASP A 8 -3.46 -8.17 6.47
N ASN A 9 -4.54 -8.92 6.29
CA ASN A 9 -5.00 -9.47 5.00
C ASN A 9 -6.33 -8.86 4.52
N GLU A 10 -6.80 -7.80 5.17
CA GLU A 10 -7.99 -7.08 4.74
C GLU A 10 -7.71 -6.34 3.43
N ALA A 11 -8.72 -6.28 2.55
CA ALA A 11 -8.61 -5.52 1.32
C ALA A 11 -8.42 -4.03 1.65
N LEU A 12 -7.43 -3.36 1.05
CA LEU A 12 -7.26 -1.92 1.28
C LEU A 12 -8.37 -1.11 0.59
N PHE A 13 -8.82 -1.54 -0.60
CA PHE A 13 -9.75 -0.79 -1.44
C PHE A 13 -11.12 -1.45 -1.56
N GLY A 14 -12.14 -0.61 -1.76
CA GLY A 14 -13.51 -1.05 -1.97
C GLY A 14 -14.26 -1.42 -0.69
N ASP A 15 -15.57 -1.62 -0.82
CA ASP A 15 -16.51 -1.78 0.31
C ASP A 15 -16.30 -3.07 1.14
N GLU A 16 -15.54 -4.04 0.61
CA GLU A 16 -15.27 -5.33 1.27
C GLU A 16 -14.05 -5.28 2.22
N GLY A 17 -13.37 -4.14 2.33
CA GLY A 17 -12.26 -3.94 3.27
C GLY A 17 -12.23 -2.53 3.85
N LEU A 18 -11.08 -1.85 3.83
CA LEU A 18 -10.93 -0.52 4.45
C LEU A 18 -11.70 0.61 3.75
N GLY A 19 -12.34 0.35 2.60
CA GLY A 19 -13.18 1.32 1.91
C GLY A 19 -12.40 2.43 1.23
N LEU A 20 -11.09 2.26 1.00
CA LEU A 20 -10.30 3.26 0.28
C LEU A 20 -10.75 3.36 -1.18
N ASP A 21 -10.67 4.56 -1.72
CA ASP A 21 -11.04 4.86 -3.10
C ASP A 21 -9.84 5.24 -3.98
N SER A 22 -10.11 5.55 -5.24
CA SER A 22 -9.07 5.93 -6.20
C SER A 22 -8.27 7.19 -5.85
N VAL A 23 -8.83 8.11 -5.05
CA VAL A 23 -8.13 9.32 -4.58
C VAL A 23 -7.15 8.93 -3.49
N ASP A 24 -7.58 8.06 -2.56
CA ASP A 24 -6.73 7.57 -1.47
C ASP A 24 -5.50 6.81 -2.01
N ALA A 25 -5.64 6.06 -3.11
CA ALA A 25 -4.52 5.37 -3.76
C ALA A 25 -3.41 6.33 -4.20
N ILE A 26 -3.79 7.53 -4.66
CA ILE A 26 -2.86 8.56 -5.10
C ILE A 26 -2.12 9.14 -3.89
N GLU A 27 -2.84 9.42 -2.80
CA GLU A 27 -2.25 9.93 -1.57
C GLU A 27 -1.31 8.91 -0.92
N LEU A 28 -1.71 7.65 -0.86
CA LEU A 28 -0.86 6.55 -0.39
C LEU A 28 0.44 6.47 -1.18
N THR A 29 0.37 6.49 -2.51
CA THR A 29 1.58 6.45 -3.36
C THR A 29 2.52 7.63 -3.09
N LEU A 30 1.96 8.83 -2.86
CA LEU A 30 2.74 10.02 -2.49
C LEU A 30 3.40 9.87 -1.11
N VAL A 31 2.70 9.29 -0.14
CA VAL A 31 3.25 9.01 1.20
C VAL A 31 4.38 7.98 1.12
N LEU A 32 4.24 6.92 0.30
CA LEU A 32 5.29 5.93 0.11
C LEU A 32 6.58 6.54 -0.44
N GLU A 33 6.47 7.44 -1.42
CA GLU A 33 7.64 8.13 -1.98
C GLU A 33 8.28 9.07 -0.96
N LYS A 34 7.48 9.80 -0.18
CA LYS A 34 7.99 10.79 0.79
C LYS A 34 8.60 10.17 2.03
N GLU A 35 7.93 9.19 2.63
CA GLU A 35 8.32 8.60 3.91
C GLU A 35 9.31 7.44 3.72
N PHE A 36 9.17 6.66 2.66
CA PHE A 36 9.96 5.45 2.44
C PHE A 36 10.88 5.51 1.21
N GLY A 37 10.79 6.56 0.38
CA GLY A 37 11.56 6.64 -0.86
C GLY A 37 11.12 5.61 -1.91
N VAL A 38 9.94 5.00 -1.74
CA VAL A 38 9.44 3.91 -2.57
C VAL A 38 8.53 4.45 -3.66
N LYS A 39 8.79 4.11 -4.93
CA LYS A 39 8.01 4.56 -6.08
C LYS A 39 7.29 3.40 -6.78
N VAL A 40 5.97 3.44 -6.78
CA VAL A 40 5.14 2.50 -7.56
C VAL A 40 5.05 3.00 -9.00
N THR A 41 5.86 2.43 -9.89
CA THR A 41 5.92 2.85 -11.31
C THR A 41 5.18 1.90 -12.25
N ASN A 42 4.90 0.67 -11.81
CA ASN A 42 4.22 -0.34 -12.60
C ASN A 42 2.74 -0.44 -12.18
N MET A 43 1.86 0.11 -13.00
CA MET A 43 0.41 0.07 -12.77
C MET A 43 -0.16 -1.36 -12.75
N ASN A 44 0.45 -2.31 -13.46
CA ASN A 44 0.01 -3.71 -13.42
C ASN A 44 0.36 -4.38 -12.09
N ALA A 45 1.42 -3.91 -11.41
CA ALA A 45 1.79 -4.38 -10.09
C ALA A 45 1.05 -3.63 -8.97
N ALA A 46 0.56 -2.42 -9.25
CA ALA A 46 -0.13 -1.58 -8.27
C ALA A 46 -1.33 -2.31 -7.64
N GLU A 47 -2.13 -3.01 -8.44
CA GLU A 47 -3.27 -3.79 -7.92
C GLU A 47 -2.85 -4.85 -6.89
N SER A 48 -1.72 -5.53 -7.12
CA SER A 48 -1.19 -6.53 -6.17
C SER A 48 -0.51 -5.89 -4.95
N ILE A 49 0.22 -4.79 -5.16
CA ILE A 49 0.92 -4.06 -4.08
C ILE A 49 -0.10 -3.48 -3.10
N PHE A 50 -1.18 -2.91 -3.63
CA PHE A 50 -2.24 -2.26 -2.86
C PHE A 50 -3.39 -3.19 -2.48
N ALA A 51 -3.22 -4.52 -2.61
CA ALA A 51 -4.27 -5.48 -2.28
C ALA A 51 -4.57 -5.51 -0.77
N THR A 52 -3.54 -5.61 0.07
CA THR A 52 -3.65 -5.77 1.53
C THR A 52 -2.54 -4.99 2.26
N PRO A 53 -2.68 -4.70 3.57
CA PRO A 53 -1.58 -4.16 4.37
C PRO A 53 -0.30 -4.98 4.27
N THR A 54 -0.41 -6.32 4.30
CA THR A 54 0.74 -7.22 4.17
C THR A 54 1.48 -7.01 2.85
N SER A 55 0.76 -7.06 1.71
CA SER A 55 1.37 -6.90 0.39
C SER A 55 2.06 -5.54 0.23
N LEU A 56 1.49 -4.49 0.82
CA LEU A 56 2.08 -3.16 0.81
C LEU A 56 3.38 -3.12 1.63
N CYS A 57 3.37 -3.69 2.83
CA CYS A 57 4.55 -3.77 3.70
C CYS A 57 5.67 -4.61 3.06
N GLU A 58 5.34 -5.74 2.45
CA GLU A 58 6.28 -6.57 1.71
C GLU A 58 6.96 -5.77 0.60
N TYR A 59 6.18 -5.06 -0.22
CA TYR A 59 6.72 -4.23 -1.29
C TYR A 59 7.65 -3.12 -0.76
N ILE A 60 7.26 -2.43 0.32
CA ILE A 60 8.11 -1.40 0.93
C ILE A 60 9.44 -1.99 1.39
N ASN A 61 9.42 -3.13 2.08
CA ASN A 61 10.61 -3.79 2.61
C ASN A 61 11.54 -4.28 1.50
N GLU A 62 10.98 -4.85 0.42
CA GLU A 62 11.76 -5.26 -0.75
C GLU A 62 12.47 -4.07 -1.40
N GLN A 63 11.77 -2.95 -1.59
CA GLN A 63 12.35 -1.76 -2.21
C GLN A 63 13.40 -1.08 -1.32
N GLN A 64 13.20 -1.07 0.00
CA GLN A 64 14.22 -0.55 0.93
C GLN A 64 15.48 -1.42 0.97
N THR A 65 15.32 -2.75 0.89
CA THR A 65 16.46 -3.68 0.84
C THR A 65 17.23 -3.53 -0.48
N ALA A 66 16.54 -3.29 -1.60
CA ALA A 66 17.17 -3.05 -2.89
C ALA A 66 17.89 -1.70 -3.00
N ASN A 67 17.50 -0.72 -2.17
CA ASN A 67 18.07 0.63 -2.12
C ASN A 67 19.16 0.81 -1.04
N ALA A 68 19.46 -0.23 -0.25
CA ALA A 68 20.51 -0.25 0.77
C ALA A 68 21.87 -0.68 0.19
#